data_AF-A0A814TN67-F1
#
_entry.id   AF-A0A814TN67-F1
#
_cell.length_a   1.000
_cell.length_b   1.000
_cell.length_c   1.000
_cell.angle_alpha   90.00
_cell.angle_beta   90.00
_cell.angle_gamma   90.00
#
_symmetry.space_group_name_H-M   'P 1'
#
loop_
_entity.id
_entity.type
_entity.pdbx_description
1 polymer ?
#
loop_
_entity_poly.entity_id
_entity_poly.type
_entity_poly.pdbx_seq_one_letter_code
_entity_poly.pdbx_strand_id
1 'polypeptide(L)'
;MVVRRRGYLKYILFIPALWFGAIILFTLRTDSLSQSKNDIQINIVDKTPSPSFVDRIIGALPFKHHPDSDHPVEERIKAEEQAKQMNAQVQVVAPVMKNDPKTGGPGEMGNAVRIDKEKLSKDERKKFDDGWKNNAFNQYVSDMISLRRNLPDIRDPECKKVDLHPDLPDASVIIIFHNEARSALLRTVWSVLDRSPQKLLNEVILVDDFSDKEHLKKMLEDDIKPLPNVRLLRTDKREGLIRARLKGALAAKGKVLVFLDSHCECAEGWLEPLLDPIARNPKAAVVPLIEIIDDSTFQITGTPIQNIQVGGFDWNLIFNWHVTPEREMKRRKQKTDPIRSPTMAGGLFAIDRDWFDQLGMYDPGMDIWGGENLELSFKVWQCGGELLCAPCSHVGHIFRKRSPYQWPSNVNVVKKNTVRLAEVWLDDYKKYYYERISNNLGDYGDVSDRLKIRERLKCKPFKWFLENVYPEQFVPGESLFFGEIRSRSKTNICIDSQEIEDTDKAVIGYPCHGQGGNQYFLMSKTFEIRREDKCLDYAGGHNELRKPGKITSFTCHSMQGNQMWTYENDMLRHASGFCVELSSTNDKEIFMAPCEPTNQYQKWFWKQRLSNSTQS
;
A
#
# COMPACT_ATOMS: atom_id res chain seq x y z
N MET A 1 57.85 25.78 -39.28
CA MET A 1 58.77 25.08 -38.36
C MET A 1 58.20 23.72 -38.02
N VAL A 2 59.08 22.72 -38.00
CA VAL A 2 58.93 21.27 -37.81
C VAL A 2 58.09 20.94 -36.55
N VAL A 3 57.24 19.90 -36.49
CA VAL A 3 57.58 18.56 -35.92
C VAL A 3 56.53 17.48 -36.23
N ARG A 4 57.06 16.30 -36.58
CA ARG A 4 56.47 14.95 -36.74
C ARG A 4 55.55 14.49 -35.59
N ARG A 5 54.63 13.56 -35.87
CA ARG A 5 54.48 12.30 -35.10
C ARG A 5 53.66 11.23 -35.87
N ARG A 6 54.35 10.15 -36.25
CA ARG A 6 53.79 8.83 -36.63
C ARG A 6 53.54 8.03 -35.35
N GLY A 7 52.46 7.23 -35.32
CA GLY A 7 52.42 5.97 -34.57
C GLY A 7 51.25 5.79 -33.60
N TYR A 8 50.06 5.43 -34.10
CA TYR A 8 48.96 4.83 -33.31
C TYR A 8 48.09 3.87 -34.14
N LEU A 9 48.71 2.98 -34.92
CA LEU A 9 47.97 1.99 -35.73
C LEU A 9 48.36 0.53 -35.45
N LYS A 10 48.80 0.21 -34.22
CA LYS A 10 49.16 -1.16 -33.80
C LYS A 10 48.38 -1.72 -32.60
N TYR A 11 47.39 -1.00 -32.06
CA TYR A 11 46.65 -1.44 -30.87
C TYR A 11 45.18 -1.82 -31.10
N ILE A 12 44.69 -1.83 -32.34
CA ILE A 12 43.26 -2.09 -32.64
C ILE A 12 42.98 -3.58 -32.99
N LEU A 13 44.00 -4.42 -33.15
CA LEU A 13 43.80 -5.81 -33.61
C LEU A 13 44.04 -6.91 -32.55
N PHE A 14 44.43 -6.57 -31.31
CA PHE A 14 44.77 -7.59 -30.29
C PHE A 14 43.69 -7.88 -29.24
N ILE A 15 42.63 -7.07 -29.16
CA ILE A 15 41.57 -7.22 -28.14
C ILE A 15 40.46 -8.21 -28.57
N PRO A 16 40.06 -8.34 -29.86
CA PRO A 16 39.00 -9.29 -30.24
C PRO A 16 39.42 -10.77 -30.19
N ALA A 17 40.71 -11.08 -30.35
CA ALA A 17 41.21 -12.47 -30.43
C ALA A 17 41.23 -13.18 -29.06
N LEU A 18 41.43 -12.44 -27.97
CA LEU A 18 41.42 -12.99 -26.60
C LEU A 18 39.99 -13.32 -26.12
N TRP A 19 38.97 -12.65 -26.66
CA TRP A 19 37.57 -12.89 -26.31
C TRP A 19 37.00 -14.15 -26.97
N PHE A 20 37.42 -14.48 -28.19
CA PHE A 20 36.97 -15.68 -28.89
C PHE A 20 37.56 -16.98 -28.30
N GLY A 21 38.78 -16.95 -27.75
CA GLY A 21 39.41 -18.11 -27.11
C GLY A 21 38.74 -18.53 -25.79
N ALA A 22 38.18 -17.57 -25.04
CA ALA A 22 37.52 -17.84 -23.76
C ALA A 22 36.15 -18.52 -23.92
N ILE A 23 35.44 -18.25 -25.03
CA ILE A 23 34.10 -18.82 -25.29
C ILE A 23 34.20 -20.30 -25.68
N ILE A 24 35.21 -20.69 -26.45
CA ILE A 24 35.42 -22.09 -26.89
C ILE A 24 35.82 -23.00 -25.71
N LEU A 25 36.56 -22.48 -24.73
CA LEU A 25 36.94 -23.22 -23.52
C LEU A 25 35.79 -23.41 -22.53
N PHE A 26 34.75 -22.56 -22.58
CA PHE A 26 33.60 -22.66 -21.68
C PHE A 26 32.55 -23.65 -22.19
N THR A 27 32.37 -23.75 -23.52
CA THR A 27 31.42 -24.70 -24.14
C THR A 27 31.89 -26.14 -24.09
N LEU A 28 33.20 -26.40 -24.03
CA LEU A 28 33.76 -27.77 -23.96
C LEU A 28 33.76 -28.37 -22.54
N ARG A 29 33.42 -27.59 -21.50
CA ARG A 29 33.43 -28.03 -20.10
C ARG A 29 32.04 -28.42 -19.56
N THR A 30 30.97 -28.09 -20.28
CA THR A 30 29.59 -28.33 -19.85
C THR A 30 29.00 -29.66 -20.33
N ASP A 31 29.68 -30.38 -21.23
CA ASP A 31 29.17 -31.64 -21.80
C ASP A 31 29.56 -32.92 -21.02
N SER A 32 30.28 -32.83 -19.89
CA SER A 32 30.78 -34.02 -19.18
C SER A 32 30.03 -34.44 -17.90
N LEU A 33 28.91 -33.82 -17.54
CA LEU A 33 28.15 -34.18 -16.32
C LEU A 33 26.64 -34.22 -16.55
N SER A 34 26.19 -35.14 -17.41
CA SER A 34 24.77 -35.52 -17.51
C SER A 34 24.65 -36.88 -18.22
N GLN A 35 24.84 -37.99 -17.50
CA GLN A 35 24.35 -39.31 -17.92
C GLN A 35 24.37 -40.35 -16.78
N SER A 36 23.18 -40.75 -16.32
CA SER A 36 22.83 -42.00 -15.60
C SER A 36 21.34 -41.89 -15.20
N LYS A 37 20.35 -42.31 -16.02
CA LYS A 37 19.66 -43.64 -16.04
C LYS A 37 19.30 -44.19 -14.64
N ASN A 38 18.16 -44.83 -14.33
CA ASN A 38 16.83 -45.12 -14.93
C ASN A 38 15.99 -45.82 -13.82
N ASP A 39 14.65 -45.72 -13.92
CA ASP A 39 13.56 -46.66 -13.54
C ASP A 39 13.56 -47.47 -12.22
N ILE A 40 12.53 -47.25 -11.38
CA ILE A 40 11.76 -48.33 -10.70
C ILE A 40 10.28 -47.91 -10.56
N GLN A 41 9.35 -48.71 -11.10
CA GLN A 41 7.92 -48.70 -10.79
C GLN A 41 7.64 -49.51 -9.52
N ILE A 42 6.82 -49.00 -8.59
CA ILE A 42 5.98 -49.83 -7.70
C ILE A 42 4.63 -49.11 -7.48
N ASN A 43 3.54 -49.81 -7.81
CA ASN A 43 2.17 -49.48 -7.38
C ASN A 43 1.95 -49.97 -5.95
N ILE A 44 1.50 -49.10 -5.03
CA ILE A 44 0.70 -49.50 -3.86
C ILE A 44 -0.41 -48.45 -3.69
N VAL A 45 -1.65 -48.93 -3.73
CA VAL A 45 -2.86 -48.20 -3.36
C VAL A 45 -2.95 -48.22 -1.84
N ASP A 46 -3.00 -47.05 -1.21
CA ASP A 46 -3.67 -46.90 0.09
C ASP A 46 -4.22 -45.47 0.26
N LYS A 47 -5.46 -45.41 0.73
CA LYS A 47 -6.24 -44.18 0.95
C LYS A 47 -5.82 -43.53 2.28
N THR A 48 -5.26 -42.33 2.23
CA THR A 48 -5.16 -41.41 3.39
C THR A 48 -5.37 -39.96 2.93
N PRO A 49 -5.90 -39.07 3.80
CA PRO A 49 -6.34 -37.74 3.42
C PRO A 49 -5.17 -36.82 3.03
N SER A 50 -5.41 -35.94 2.05
CA SER A 50 -4.48 -34.91 1.58
C SER A 50 -3.91 -34.07 2.73
N PRO A 51 -2.59 -33.85 2.82
CA PRO A 51 -2.00 -32.90 3.76
C PRO A 51 -2.46 -31.48 3.47
N SER A 52 -2.55 -30.66 4.51
CA SER A 52 -2.85 -29.25 4.42
C SER A 52 -1.68 -28.49 3.76
N PHE A 53 -1.93 -27.30 3.22
CA PHE A 53 -0.89 -26.45 2.63
C PHE A 53 0.22 -26.09 3.64
N VAL A 54 -0.11 -26.04 4.93
CA VAL A 54 0.82 -25.83 6.05
C VAL A 54 1.90 -26.92 6.10
N ASP A 55 1.52 -28.19 5.86
CA ASP A 55 2.46 -29.32 5.89
C ASP A 55 3.49 -29.28 4.76
N ARG A 56 3.13 -28.66 3.62
CA ARG A 56 4.04 -28.50 2.47
C ARG A 56 5.09 -27.41 2.69
N ILE A 57 4.81 -26.42 3.55
CA ILE A 57 5.78 -25.36 3.89
C ILE A 57 6.77 -25.83 4.96
N ILE A 58 6.34 -26.65 5.91
CA ILE A 58 7.21 -27.20 6.96
C ILE A 58 8.33 -28.08 6.35
N GLY A 59 8.08 -28.76 5.23
CA GLY A 59 9.06 -29.60 4.54
C GLY A 59 10.18 -28.85 3.79
N ALA A 60 10.13 -27.52 3.67
CA ALA A 60 11.09 -26.72 2.91
C ALA A 60 12.09 -25.93 3.78
N LEU A 61 12.12 -26.16 5.09
CA LEU A 61 13.03 -25.50 6.04
C LEU A 61 13.88 -26.54 6.78
N PRO A 62 15.23 -26.42 6.81
CA PRO A 62 16.07 -27.39 7.50
C PRO A 62 16.02 -27.14 9.01
N PHE A 63 15.08 -27.77 9.71
CA PHE A 63 15.17 -27.97 11.16
C PHE A 63 16.05 -29.19 11.44
N LYS A 64 17.26 -28.97 11.96
CA LYS A 64 18.04 -30.04 12.60
C LYS A 64 17.62 -30.13 14.07
N HIS A 65 16.96 -31.21 14.45
CA HIS A 65 16.93 -31.67 15.84
C HIS A 65 18.23 -32.40 16.15
N HIS A 66 18.93 -31.97 17.21
CA HIS A 66 19.95 -32.76 17.87
C HIS A 66 19.32 -33.42 19.11
N PRO A 67 19.46 -34.75 19.30
CA PRO A 67 18.99 -35.43 20.49
C PRO A 67 20.02 -35.36 21.63
N ASP A 68 19.47 -35.29 22.84
CA ASP A 68 20.01 -35.40 24.20
C ASP A 68 21.49 -35.82 24.41
N SER A 69 22.18 -35.06 25.27
CA SER A 69 23.33 -35.52 26.04
C SER A 69 23.12 -35.22 27.53
N ASP A 70 23.04 -36.28 28.33
CA ASP A 70 22.98 -36.26 29.79
C ASP A 70 24.22 -35.57 30.40
N HIS A 71 23.99 -34.56 31.25
CA HIS A 71 25.00 -33.96 32.12
C HIS A 71 24.67 -34.23 33.61
N PRO A 72 25.68 -34.44 34.49
CA PRO A 72 25.47 -34.93 35.85
C PRO A 72 24.80 -33.90 36.77
N VAL A 73 24.01 -34.42 37.72
CA VAL A 73 23.15 -33.68 38.67
C VAL A 73 23.87 -32.58 39.48
N GLU A 74 25.19 -32.67 39.68
CA GLU A 74 25.98 -31.67 40.42
C GLU A 74 26.17 -30.32 39.68
N GLU A 75 26.19 -30.32 38.34
CA GLU A 75 26.28 -29.07 37.56
C GLU A 75 24.95 -28.30 37.56
N ARG A 76 23.81 -29.00 37.66
CA ARG A 76 22.50 -28.36 37.78
C ARG A 76 22.34 -27.62 39.10
N ILE A 77 22.85 -28.17 40.21
CA ILE A 77 22.75 -27.54 41.53
C ILE A 77 23.62 -26.28 41.61
N LYS A 78 24.83 -26.30 41.03
CA LYS A 78 25.69 -25.10 40.93
C LYS A 78 25.11 -24.04 39.99
N ALA A 79 24.49 -24.44 38.89
CA ALA A 79 23.77 -23.52 37.99
C ALA A 79 22.52 -22.91 38.66
N GLU A 80 21.82 -23.66 39.50
CA GLU A 80 20.68 -23.16 40.28
C GLU A 80 21.09 -22.19 41.41
N GLU A 81 22.23 -22.42 42.07
CA GLU A 81 22.78 -21.48 43.06
C GLU A 81 23.36 -20.21 42.41
N GLN A 82 24.02 -20.32 41.26
CA GLN A 82 24.43 -19.15 40.47
C GLN A 82 23.23 -18.38 39.91
N ALA A 83 22.15 -19.06 39.50
CA ALA A 83 20.90 -18.42 39.10
C ALA A 83 20.20 -17.71 40.28
N LYS A 84 20.30 -18.26 41.51
CA LYS A 84 19.81 -17.60 42.73
C LYS A 84 20.65 -16.37 43.12
N GLN A 85 21.96 -16.38 42.90
CA GLN A 85 22.83 -15.23 43.16
C GLN A 85 22.75 -14.14 42.05
N MET A 86 22.48 -14.51 40.79
CA MET A 86 22.20 -13.54 39.71
C MET A 86 20.81 -12.87 39.82
N ASN A 87 19.90 -13.42 40.61
CA ASN A 87 18.56 -12.85 40.83
C ASN A 87 18.52 -11.69 41.84
N ALA A 88 19.66 -11.25 42.39
CA ALA A 88 19.72 -10.14 43.35
C ALA A 88 19.94 -8.75 42.72
N GLN A 89 20.02 -8.64 41.38
CA GLN A 89 20.17 -7.35 40.68
C GLN A 89 19.28 -7.23 39.43
N VAL A 90 18.07 -7.79 39.46
CA VAL A 90 17.03 -7.35 38.52
C VAL A 90 16.53 -6.01 39.02
N GLN A 91 17.07 -4.90 38.49
CA GLN A 91 16.35 -3.64 38.51
C GLN A 91 15.01 -3.90 37.84
N VAL A 92 13.95 -4.02 38.65
CA VAL A 92 12.58 -4.00 38.18
C VAL A 92 12.45 -2.70 37.40
N VAL A 93 12.39 -2.79 36.07
CA VAL A 93 12.08 -1.65 35.22
C VAL A 93 10.78 -1.08 35.76
N ALA A 94 10.83 0.14 36.30
CA ALA A 94 9.66 0.77 36.89
C ALA A 94 8.50 0.68 35.89
N PRO A 95 7.29 0.29 36.31
CA PRO A 95 6.17 0.17 35.40
C PRO A 95 5.98 1.52 34.70
N VAL A 96 5.90 1.50 33.36
CA VAL A 96 5.55 2.69 32.58
C VAL A 96 4.15 3.10 33.02
N MET A 97 4.07 4.08 33.92
CA MET A 97 2.81 4.53 34.48
C MET A 97 2.02 5.25 33.40
N LYS A 98 0.71 4.98 33.35
CA LYS A 98 -0.20 5.76 32.53
C LYS A 98 -0.22 7.19 33.06
N ASN A 99 -0.07 8.18 32.19
CA ASN A 99 -0.14 9.58 32.61
C ASN A 99 -1.53 9.86 33.20
N ASP A 100 -1.59 10.65 34.28
CA ASP A 100 -2.85 11.22 34.73
C ASP A 100 -3.32 12.23 33.66
N PRO A 101 -4.53 12.05 33.06
CA PRO A 101 -5.08 12.98 32.08
C PRO A 101 -5.14 14.43 32.56
N LYS A 102 -5.17 14.65 33.89
CA LYS A 102 -5.25 15.97 34.54
C LYS A 102 -3.90 16.63 34.79
N THR A 103 -2.82 15.87 34.97
CA THR A 103 -1.47 16.44 35.21
C THR A 103 -0.76 16.79 33.91
N GLY A 104 -1.17 16.16 32.80
CA GLY A 104 -0.69 16.47 31.45
C GLY A 104 0.76 16.05 31.17
N GLY A 105 1.12 16.10 29.88
CA GLY A 105 2.47 15.83 29.37
C GLY A 105 2.52 16.14 27.87
N PRO A 106 3.72 16.16 27.24
CA PRO A 106 3.83 16.35 25.80
C PRO A 106 2.96 15.35 25.03
N GLY A 107 2.10 15.87 24.15
CA GLY A 107 1.27 15.05 23.26
C GLY A 107 0.06 14.38 23.91
N GLU A 108 -0.22 14.66 25.18
CA GLU A 108 -1.38 14.14 25.91
C GLU A 108 -2.69 14.55 25.23
N MET A 109 -3.69 13.66 25.23
CA MET A 109 -4.95 13.84 24.48
C MET A 109 -4.72 14.06 22.97
N GLY A 110 -3.66 13.48 22.40
CA GLY A 110 -3.35 13.58 20.97
C GLY A 110 -2.99 15.00 20.50
N ASN A 111 -2.64 15.91 21.41
CA ASN A 111 -2.30 17.29 21.08
C ASN A 111 -0.94 17.42 20.36
N ALA A 112 -0.78 18.48 19.56
CA ALA A 112 0.47 18.75 18.86
C ALA A 112 1.62 19.11 19.82
N VAL A 113 2.78 18.47 19.65
CA VAL A 113 4.04 18.88 20.29
C VAL A 113 4.86 19.65 19.27
N ARG A 114 5.06 20.95 19.50
CA ARG A 114 5.79 21.84 18.58
C ARG A 114 7.18 22.13 19.13
N ILE A 115 8.21 21.81 18.34
CA ILE A 115 9.60 22.04 18.69
C ILE A 115 10.15 23.20 17.86
N ASP A 116 10.68 24.21 18.55
CA ASP A 116 11.46 25.28 17.94
C ASP A 116 12.91 24.81 17.80
N LYS A 117 13.27 24.33 16.60
CA LYS A 117 14.58 23.73 16.30
C LYS A 117 15.74 24.69 16.63
N GLU A 118 15.54 26.00 16.52
CA GLU A 118 16.61 26.97 16.76
C GLU A 118 16.95 27.13 18.25
N LYS A 119 16.03 26.77 19.14
CA LYS A 119 16.25 26.79 20.59
C LYS A 119 16.88 25.50 21.12
N LEU A 120 17.00 24.46 20.30
CA LEU A 120 17.65 23.22 20.69
C LEU A 120 19.15 23.42 20.84
N SER A 121 19.73 22.83 21.89
CA SER A 121 21.17 22.68 22.01
C SER A 121 21.74 21.87 20.83
N LYS A 122 23.07 21.91 20.65
CA LYS A 122 23.72 21.17 19.55
C LYS A 122 23.42 19.67 19.59
N ASP A 123 23.41 19.06 20.78
CA ASP A 123 23.16 17.64 20.95
C ASP A 123 21.70 17.26 20.71
N GLU A 124 20.75 18.09 21.19
CA GLU A 124 19.32 17.90 20.92
C GLU A 124 18.99 18.08 19.44
N ARG A 125 19.59 19.09 18.79
CA ARG A 125 19.43 19.31 17.35
C ARG A 125 19.94 18.12 16.54
N LYS A 126 21.06 17.53 16.95
CA LYS A 126 21.58 16.29 16.35
C LYS A 126 20.59 15.13 16.52
N LYS A 127 20.04 14.92 17.71
CA LYS A 127 19.01 13.87 17.94
C LYS A 127 17.76 14.10 17.10
N PHE A 128 17.32 15.35 16.98
CA PHE A 128 16.20 15.75 16.11
C PHE A 128 16.47 15.38 14.65
N ASP A 129 17.63 15.77 14.12
CA ASP A 129 18.00 15.53 12.71
C ASP A 129 18.24 14.04 12.42
N ASP A 130 18.90 13.32 13.33
CA ASP A 130 19.10 11.87 13.22
C ASP A 130 17.76 11.12 13.26
N GLY A 131 16.81 11.57 14.09
CA GLY A 131 15.46 11.01 14.17
C GLY A 131 14.71 11.06 12.84
N TRP A 132 14.68 12.24 12.20
CA TRP A 132 14.09 12.42 10.87
C TRP A 132 14.82 11.63 9.79
N LYS A 133 16.16 11.60 9.84
CA LYS A 133 16.98 10.85 8.89
C LYS A 133 16.71 9.34 8.96
N ASN A 134 16.61 8.79 10.17
CA ASN A 134 16.51 7.36 10.37
C ASN A 134 15.08 6.82 10.20
N ASN A 135 14.06 7.61 10.54
CA ASN A 135 12.68 7.08 10.60
C ASN A 135 11.70 7.79 9.67
N ALA A 136 12.11 8.91 9.05
CA ALA A 136 11.25 9.75 8.20
C ALA A 136 10.01 10.34 8.93
N PHE A 137 10.12 10.49 10.25
CA PHE A 137 9.23 11.27 11.12
C PHE A 137 10.04 11.84 12.29
N ASN A 138 9.46 12.75 13.07
CA ASN A 138 10.09 13.39 14.20
C ASN A 138 10.22 12.47 15.41
N GLN A 139 11.21 11.56 15.39
CA GLN A 139 11.49 10.68 16.53
C GLN A 139 11.76 11.48 17.82
N TYR A 140 12.39 12.65 17.75
CA TYR A 140 12.66 13.46 18.94
C TYR A 140 11.37 13.84 19.67
N VAL A 141 10.32 14.25 18.93
CA VAL A 141 8.99 14.46 19.51
C VAL A 141 8.39 13.16 20.02
N SER A 142 8.49 12.07 19.25
CA SER A 142 8.02 10.75 19.71
C SER A 142 8.65 10.35 21.05
N ASP A 143 9.94 10.56 21.25
CA ASP A 143 10.65 10.15 22.46
C ASP A 143 10.25 10.99 23.69
N MET A 144 9.70 12.19 23.50
CA MET A 144 9.15 13.04 24.58
C MET A 144 7.72 12.66 24.97
N ILE A 145 6.97 12.01 24.08
CA ILE A 145 5.57 11.65 24.29
C ILE A 145 5.49 10.31 25.03
N SER A 146 4.66 10.25 26.07
CA SER A 146 4.42 9.02 26.83
C SER A 146 4.04 7.84 25.91
N LEU A 147 4.56 6.66 26.23
CA LEU A 147 4.18 5.42 25.54
C LEU A 147 2.71 5.05 25.81
N ARG A 148 2.12 5.61 26.87
CA ARG A 148 0.73 5.35 27.32
C ARG A 148 -0.10 6.64 27.37
N ARG A 149 0.18 7.61 26.48
CA ARG A 149 -0.62 8.84 26.38
C ARG A 149 -2.09 8.52 26.14
N ASN A 150 -3.01 9.29 26.73
CA ASN A 150 -4.42 9.19 26.40
C ASN A 150 -4.69 9.88 25.05
N LEU A 151 -5.74 9.42 24.36
CA LEU A 151 -6.24 10.03 23.13
C LEU A 151 -7.66 10.55 23.33
N PRO A 152 -8.10 11.53 22.52
CA PRO A 152 -9.49 11.94 22.51
C PRO A 152 -10.36 10.82 21.94
N ASP A 153 -11.62 10.73 22.40
CA ASP A 153 -12.60 9.85 21.79
C ASP A 153 -13.12 10.52 20.50
N ILE A 154 -12.49 10.15 19.39
CA ILE A 154 -12.75 10.71 18.05
C ILE A 154 -13.92 10.04 17.32
N ARG A 155 -14.56 9.04 17.94
CA ARG A 155 -15.71 8.34 17.35
C ARG A 155 -16.92 9.27 17.30
N ASP A 156 -17.75 9.08 16.27
CA ASP A 156 -19.06 9.70 16.23
C ASP A 156 -19.91 9.26 17.46
N PRO A 157 -20.72 10.15 18.08
CA PRO A 157 -21.58 9.78 19.21
C PRO A 157 -22.50 8.58 18.95
N GLU A 158 -22.92 8.33 17.72
CA GLU A 158 -23.73 7.16 17.35
C GLU A 158 -22.96 5.85 17.48
N CYS A 159 -21.63 5.86 17.27
CA CYS A 159 -20.77 4.67 17.40
C CYS A 159 -20.78 4.08 18.82
N LYS A 160 -21.07 4.89 19.84
CA LYS A 160 -21.15 4.44 21.24
C LYS A 160 -22.42 3.64 21.55
N LYS A 161 -23.39 3.65 20.64
CA LYS A 161 -24.71 3.04 20.79
C LYS A 161 -24.93 1.88 19.81
N VAL A 162 -23.90 1.51 19.05
CA VAL A 162 -23.99 0.42 18.06
C VAL A 162 -24.21 -0.91 18.79
N ASP A 163 -25.19 -1.67 18.32
CA ASP A 163 -25.48 -3.01 18.81
C ASP A 163 -24.52 -4.02 18.18
N LEU A 164 -23.51 -4.40 18.95
CA LEU A 164 -22.47 -5.34 18.55
C LEU A 164 -22.95 -6.79 18.70
N HIS A 165 -22.40 -7.69 17.89
CA HIS A 165 -22.63 -9.12 18.02
C HIS A 165 -22.29 -9.58 19.45
N PRO A 166 -23.17 -10.33 20.14
CA PRO A 166 -22.97 -10.68 21.55
C PRO A 166 -21.71 -11.53 21.78
N ASP A 167 -21.40 -12.39 20.80
CA ASP A 167 -20.26 -13.30 20.83
C ASP A 167 -19.19 -12.86 19.82
N LEU A 168 -18.41 -11.84 20.17
CA LEU A 168 -17.27 -11.41 19.35
C LEU A 168 -16.12 -12.44 19.45
N PRO A 169 -15.46 -12.79 18.33
CA PRO A 169 -14.30 -13.67 18.35
C PRO A 169 -13.10 -13.00 19.02
N ASP A 170 -12.17 -13.79 19.54
CA ASP A 170 -10.88 -13.29 20.00
C ASP A 170 -9.92 -13.05 18.83
N ALA A 171 -8.91 -12.20 19.06
CA ALA A 171 -8.00 -11.73 18.04
C ALA A 171 -6.53 -11.80 18.47
N SER A 172 -5.67 -12.20 17.54
CA SER A 172 -4.22 -12.01 17.62
C SER A 172 -3.84 -10.74 16.85
N VAL A 173 -3.26 -9.77 17.53
CA VAL A 173 -2.74 -8.55 16.92
C VAL A 173 -1.30 -8.79 16.48
N ILE A 174 -1.00 -8.60 15.19
CA ILE A 174 0.30 -8.88 14.58
C ILE A 174 0.91 -7.56 14.12
N ILE A 175 2.06 -7.20 14.71
CA ILE A 175 2.80 -5.97 14.42
C ILE A 175 4.15 -6.34 13.81
N ILE A 176 4.36 -5.96 12.56
CA ILE A 176 5.61 -6.21 11.83
C ILE A 176 6.46 -4.95 11.94
N PHE A 177 7.75 -5.12 12.22
CA PHE A 177 8.69 -4.01 12.27
C PHE A 177 10.06 -4.39 11.71
N HIS A 178 10.73 -3.39 11.15
CA HIS A 178 12.13 -3.44 10.79
C HIS A 178 12.72 -2.08 11.13
N ASN A 179 13.75 -2.02 11.98
CA ASN A 179 14.46 -0.78 12.32
C ASN A 179 13.58 0.37 12.81
N GLU A 180 12.44 0.08 13.44
CA GLU A 180 11.50 1.07 13.94
C GLU A 180 12.04 1.86 15.14
N ALA A 181 11.61 3.11 15.31
CA ALA A 181 11.88 3.86 16.53
C ALA A 181 11.23 3.17 17.74
N ARG A 182 12.02 2.94 18.80
CA ARG A 182 11.56 2.25 20.01
C ARG A 182 10.29 2.88 20.62
N SER A 183 10.23 4.22 20.65
CA SER A 183 9.08 4.95 21.21
C SER A 183 7.79 4.72 20.41
N ALA A 184 7.86 4.72 19.08
CA ALA A 184 6.70 4.47 18.22
C ALA A 184 6.22 3.01 18.32
N LEU A 185 7.15 2.05 18.29
CA LEU A 185 6.86 0.62 18.43
C LEU A 185 6.18 0.31 19.77
N LEU A 186 6.80 0.72 20.88
CA LEU A 186 6.25 0.45 22.21
C LEU A 186 4.94 1.21 22.47
N ARG A 187 4.77 2.43 21.92
CA ARG A 187 3.48 3.14 22.00
C ARG A 187 2.38 2.39 21.25
N THR A 188 2.69 1.75 20.13
CA THR A 188 1.74 0.89 19.41
C THR A 188 1.32 -0.31 20.28
N VAL A 189 2.29 -1.00 20.89
CA VAL A 189 2.02 -2.15 21.79
C VAL A 189 1.14 -1.73 22.97
N TRP A 190 1.54 -0.68 23.68
CA TRP A 190 0.78 -0.17 24.81
C TRP A 190 -0.61 0.32 24.41
N SER A 191 -0.74 0.94 23.25
CA SER A 191 -2.01 1.38 22.71
C SER A 191 -2.99 0.21 22.53
N VAL A 192 -2.51 -0.92 22.00
CA VAL A 192 -3.29 -2.15 21.86
C VAL A 192 -3.67 -2.73 23.22
N LEU A 193 -2.70 -2.86 24.13
CA LEU A 193 -2.92 -3.43 25.47
C LEU A 193 -3.90 -2.60 26.31
N ASP A 194 -3.82 -1.27 26.24
CA ASP A 194 -4.61 -0.37 27.07
C ASP A 194 -6.05 -0.17 26.57
N ARG A 195 -6.31 -0.42 25.28
CA ARG A 195 -7.60 -0.07 24.62
C ARG A 195 -8.27 -1.24 23.90
N SER A 196 -7.82 -2.46 24.15
CA SER A 196 -8.48 -3.67 23.68
C SER A 196 -9.10 -4.41 24.88
N PRO A 197 -10.37 -4.83 24.82
CA PRO A 197 -10.94 -5.63 25.89
C PRO A 197 -10.15 -6.93 26.09
N GLN A 198 -9.77 -7.23 27.34
CA GLN A 198 -8.93 -8.39 27.67
C GLN A 198 -9.51 -9.73 27.19
N LYS A 199 -10.85 -9.86 27.15
CA LYS A 199 -11.54 -11.04 26.64
C LYS A 199 -11.43 -11.25 25.12
N LEU A 200 -11.13 -10.18 24.37
CA LEU A 200 -11.02 -10.20 22.90
C LEU A 200 -9.56 -10.22 22.44
N LEU A 201 -8.62 -9.73 23.24
CA LEU A 201 -7.20 -9.74 22.90
C LEU A 201 -6.54 -11.05 23.36
N ASN A 202 -6.33 -11.97 22.42
CA ASN A 202 -5.66 -13.25 22.67
C ASN A 202 -4.15 -13.04 22.90
N GLU A 203 -3.49 -12.38 21.95
CA GLU A 203 -2.06 -12.10 21.99
C GLU A 203 -1.68 -10.90 21.10
N VAL A 204 -0.53 -10.29 21.40
CA VAL A 204 0.18 -9.35 20.53
C VAL A 204 1.47 -10.00 20.06
N ILE A 205 1.62 -10.20 18.76
CA ILE A 205 2.80 -10.80 18.14
C ILE A 205 3.61 -9.70 17.46
N LEU A 206 4.79 -9.44 18.00
CA LEU A 206 5.80 -8.60 17.36
C LEU A 206 6.64 -9.46 16.43
N VAL A 207 6.70 -9.10 15.13
CA VAL A 207 7.53 -9.78 14.14
C VAL A 207 8.66 -8.85 13.72
N ASP A 208 9.87 -9.13 14.21
CA ASP A 208 11.10 -8.46 13.80
C ASP A 208 11.58 -9.02 12.46
N ASP A 209 11.41 -8.24 11.39
CA ASP A 209 11.93 -8.54 10.06
C ASP A 209 13.41 -8.16 9.95
N PHE A 210 14.24 -8.82 10.76
CA PHE A 210 15.71 -8.72 10.73
C PHE A 210 16.24 -7.28 10.95
N SER A 211 15.78 -6.61 12.00
CA SER A 211 16.30 -5.29 12.40
C SER A 211 17.79 -5.35 12.76
N ASP A 212 18.53 -4.28 12.52
CA ASP A 212 19.95 -4.12 12.87
C ASP A 212 20.21 -3.13 14.02
N LYS A 213 19.18 -2.41 14.48
CA LYS A 213 19.31 -1.43 15.56
C LYS A 213 19.41 -2.10 16.93
N GLU A 214 20.41 -1.66 17.71
CA GLU A 214 20.69 -2.19 19.05
C GLU A 214 19.48 -2.10 19.99
N HIS A 215 18.72 -1.00 19.92
CA HIS A 215 17.53 -0.79 20.76
C HIS A 215 16.38 -1.77 20.46
N LEU A 216 16.46 -2.54 19.37
CA LEU A 216 15.49 -3.57 18.99
C LEU A 216 15.97 -5.00 19.30
N LYS A 217 17.16 -5.13 19.90
CA LYS A 217 17.74 -6.41 20.33
C LYS A 217 17.35 -6.69 21.77
N LYS A 218 18.33 -6.80 22.65
CA LYS A 218 18.11 -7.14 24.07
C LYS A 218 17.23 -6.12 24.79
N MET A 219 17.40 -4.83 24.46
CA MET A 219 16.59 -3.76 25.07
C MET A 219 15.09 -3.97 24.84
N LEU A 220 14.67 -4.28 23.61
CA LEU A 220 13.27 -4.57 23.30
C LEU A 220 12.77 -5.84 23.99
N GLU A 221 13.60 -6.89 24.08
CA GLU A 221 13.25 -8.11 24.82
C GLU A 221 12.98 -7.82 26.29
N ASP A 222 13.82 -7.00 26.92
CA ASP A 222 13.67 -6.59 28.31
C ASP A 222 12.39 -5.72 28.49
N ASP A 223 12.03 -4.90 27.51
CA ASP A 223 10.81 -4.07 27.54
C ASP A 223 9.51 -4.87 27.47
N ILE A 224 9.49 -5.92 26.65
CA ILE A 224 8.28 -6.70 26.40
C ILE A 224 8.12 -7.87 27.38
N LYS A 225 9.22 -8.36 27.98
CA LYS A 225 9.21 -9.45 28.96
C LYS A 225 8.18 -9.29 30.08
N PRO A 226 7.95 -8.09 30.68
CA PRO A 226 6.94 -7.92 31.71
C PRO A 226 5.51 -7.76 31.18
N LEU A 227 5.30 -7.64 29.86
CA LEU A 227 3.98 -7.37 29.29
C LEU A 227 3.17 -8.66 29.12
N PRO A 228 1.89 -8.69 29.55
CA PRO A 228 1.06 -9.87 29.39
C PRO A 228 0.71 -10.08 27.91
N ASN A 229 0.70 -11.34 27.49
CA ASN A 229 0.24 -11.76 26.16
C ASN A 229 1.01 -11.10 24.99
N VAL A 230 2.24 -10.62 25.20
CA VAL A 230 3.11 -10.10 24.13
C VAL A 230 4.20 -11.12 23.82
N ARG A 231 4.41 -11.43 22.54
CA ARG A 231 5.44 -12.36 22.08
C ARG A 231 6.24 -11.75 20.93
N LEU A 232 7.55 -12.00 20.94
CA LEU A 232 8.45 -11.58 19.87
C LEU A 232 8.87 -12.77 19.01
N LEU A 233 8.73 -12.62 17.70
CA LEU A 233 9.23 -13.52 16.67
C LEU A 233 10.31 -12.77 15.89
N ARG A 234 11.46 -13.41 15.66
CA ARG A 234 12.54 -12.83 14.86
C ARG A 234 12.75 -13.66 13.60
N THR A 235 12.99 -12.99 12.47
CA THR A 235 13.40 -13.67 11.24
C THR A 235 14.93 -13.79 11.17
N ASP A 236 15.42 -14.88 10.59
CA ASP A 236 16.88 -15.13 10.45
C ASP A 236 17.52 -14.30 9.33
N LYS A 237 16.70 -13.71 8.46
CA LYS A 237 17.08 -12.83 7.36
C LYS A 237 15.96 -11.82 7.11
N ARG A 238 16.26 -10.74 6.38
CA ARG A 238 15.25 -9.77 5.95
C ARG A 238 14.35 -10.40 4.88
N GLU A 239 13.14 -10.77 5.29
CA GLU A 239 12.12 -11.42 4.46
C GLU A 239 11.24 -10.39 3.75
N GLY A 240 11.05 -9.22 4.36
CA GLY A 240 10.10 -8.21 3.90
C GLY A 240 8.74 -8.26 4.60
N LEU A 241 7.98 -7.17 4.51
CA LEU A 241 6.67 -7.01 5.16
C LEU A 241 5.73 -8.19 4.86
N ILE A 242 5.63 -8.58 3.59
CA ILE A 242 4.67 -9.60 3.14
C ILE A 242 4.96 -10.95 3.81
N ARG A 243 6.21 -11.43 3.74
CA ARG A 243 6.61 -12.70 4.33
C ARG A 243 6.67 -12.66 5.85
N ALA A 244 7.01 -11.51 6.44
CA ALA A 244 6.93 -11.31 7.89
C ALA A 244 5.47 -11.39 8.39
N ARG A 245 4.50 -10.82 7.65
CA ARG A 245 3.06 -10.99 7.93
C ARG A 245 2.65 -12.45 7.87
N LEU A 246 3.11 -13.21 6.87
CA LEU A 246 2.85 -14.65 6.78
C LEU A 246 3.39 -15.41 8.01
N LYS A 247 4.62 -15.11 8.43
CA LYS A 247 5.21 -15.73 9.64
C LYS A 247 4.41 -15.39 10.91
N GLY A 248 3.96 -14.15 11.05
CA GLY A 248 3.09 -13.73 12.15
C GLY A 248 1.74 -14.46 12.12
N ALA A 249 1.11 -14.54 10.95
CA ALA A 249 -0.18 -15.21 10.75
C ALA A 249 -0.12 -16.71 11.09
N LEU A 250 0.95 -17.39 10.67
CA LEU A 250 1.18 -18.82 10.96
C LEU A 250 1.42 -19.10 12.45
N ALA A 251 1.97 -18.12 13.18
CA ALA A 251 2.24 -18.27 14.61
C ALA A 251 1.06 -17.88 15.51
N ALA A 252 0.05 -17.22 14.96
CA ALA A 252 -1.10 -16.67 15.68
C ALA A 252 -2.13 -17.72 16.09
N LYS A 253 -2.73 -17.52 17.26
CA LYS A 253 -3.68 -18.46 17.87
C LYS A 253 -5.13 -17.97 17.93
N GLY A 254 -5.35 -16.65 17.85
CA GLY A 254 -6.67 -16.06 17.87
C GLY A 254 -7.51 -16.47 16.65
N LYS A 255 -8.84 -16.40 16.79
CA LYS A 255 -9.76 -16.66 15.67
C LYS A 255 -9.63 -15.62 14.56
N VAL A 256 -9.41 -14.36 14.94
CA VAL A 256 -9.20 -13.25 14.00
C VAL A 256 -7.74 -12.81 14.02
N LEU A 257 -7.18 -12.56 12.85
CA LEU A 257 -5.88 -11.91 12.69
C LEU A 257 -6.10 -10.41 12.52
N VAL A 258 -5.45 -9.58 13.34
CA VAL A 258 -5.48 -8.12 13.21
C VAL A 258 -4.07 -7.62 12.93
N PHE A 259 -3.82 -7.15 11.72
CA PHE A 259 -2.53 -6.58 11.35
C PHE A 259 -2.50 -5.09 11.69
N LEU A 260 -1.40 -4.63 12.28
CA LEU A 260 -1.09 -3.22 12.50
C LEU A 260 0.35 -2.92 12.08
N ASP A 261 0.59 -1.71 11.59
CA ASP A 261 1.96 -1.21 11.42
C ASP A 261 2.56 -0.84 12.78
N SER A 262 3.90 -0.79 12.86
CA SER A 262 4.66 -0.55 14.11
C SER A 262 4.65 0.88 14.64
N HIS A 263 3.83 1.75 14.06
CA HIS A 263 3.72 3.17 14.39
C HIS A 263 2.25 3.61 14.35
N CYS A 264 1.42 2.88 15.09
CA CYS A 264 -0.01 3.11 15.20
C CYS A 264 -0.44 3.47 16.63
N GLU A 265 -1.58 4.15 16.75
CA GLU A 265 -2.26 4.36 18.03
C GLU A 265 -3.77 4.11 17.88
N CYS A 266 -4.24 2.97 18.38
CA CYS A 266 -5.65 2.58 18.42
C CYS A 266 -6.50 3.56 19.24
N ALA A 267 -7.72 3.91 18.82
CA ALA A 267 -8.64 4.70 19.64
C ALA A 267 -9.38 3.84 20.69
N GLU A 268 -10.14 4.49 21.58
CA GLU A 268 -11.04 3.77 22.50
C GLU A 268 -12.12 3.01 21.71
N GLY A 269 -12.35 1.73 22.02
CA GLY A 269 -13.33 0.89 21.34
C GLY A 269 -13.03 0.63 19.86
N TRP A 270 -11.75 0.56 19.49
CA TRP A 270 -11.33 0.30 18.11
C TRP A 270 -11.52 -1.16 17.68
N LEU A 271 -11.41 -2.13 18.60
CA LEU A 271 -11.31 -3.54 18.26
C LEU A 271 -12.69 -4.15 17.95
N GLU A 272 -13.69 -3.84 18.78
CA GLU A 272 -15.01 -4.45 18.69
C GLU A 272 -15.69 -4.18 17.33
N PRO A 273 -15.67 -2.96 16.77
CA PRO A 273 -16.24 -2.70 15.44
C PRO A 273 -15.46 -3.34 14.29
N LEU A 274 -14.20 -3.75 14.49
CA LEU A 274 -13.47 -4.55 13.50
C LEU A 274 -13.89 -6.02 13.52
N LEU A 275 -14.20 -6.54 14.71
CA LEU A 275 -14.55 -7.94 14.91
C LEU A 275 -16.02 -8.22 14.59
N ASP A 276 -16.92 -7.25 14.80
CA ASP A 276 -18.37 -7.42 14.58
C ASP A 276 -18.73 -7.89 13.16
N PRO A 277 -18.22 -7.29 12.07
CA PRO A 277 -18.56 -7.77 10.73
C PRO A 277 -18.03 -9.18 10.45
N ILE A 278 -16.90 -9.56 11.05
CA ILE A 278 -16.30 -10.89 10.91
C ILE A 278 -17.12 -11.93 11.69
N ALA A 279 -17.61 -11.57 12.89
CA ALA A 279 -18.50 -12.42 13.67
C ALA A 279 -19.79 -12.75 12.91
N ARG A 280 -20.33 -11.77 12.17
CA ARG A 280 -21.54 -11.92 11.35
C ARG A 280 -21.28 -12.61 10.02
N ASN A 281 -20.11 -12.40 9.43
CA ASN A 281 -19.68 -13.01 8.18
C ASN A 281 -18.17 -13.31 8.24
N PRO A 282 -17.77 -14.58 8.48
CA PRO A 282 -16.36 -14.96 8.58
C PRO A 282 -15.55 -14.70 7.29
N LYS A 283 -16.20 -14.44 6.16
CA LYS A 283 -15.53 -14.08 4.90
C LYS A 283 -15.29 -12.58 4.73
N ALA A 284 -15.60 -11.77 5.75
CA ALA A 284 -15.30 -10.35 5.76
C ALA A 284 -13.81 -10.11 6.08
N ALA A 285 -13.20 -9.17 5.37
CA ALA A 285 -11.99 -8.48 5.79
C ALA A 285 -12.37 -7.04 6.16
N VAL A 286 -11.90 -6.54 7.30
CA VAL A 286 -12.38 -5.28 7.86
C VAL A 286 -11.21 -4.34 8.13
N VAL A 287 -11.27 -3.11 7.65
CA VAL A 287 -10.29 -2.06 7.91
C VAL A 287 -10.85 -1.01 8.87
N PRO A 288 -10.02 -0.46 9.78
CA PRO A 288 -10.43 0.70 10.58
C PRO A 288 -10.43 1.96 9.71
N LEU A 289 -10.99 3.04 10.23
CA LEU A 289 -10.61 4.39 9.82
C LEU A 289 -9.17 4.66 10.25
N ILE A 290 -8.31 4.85 9.26
CA ILE A 290 -6.89 5.13 9.48
C ILE A 290 -6.74 6.63 9.64
N GLU A 291 -6.47 7.06 10.87
CA GLU A 291 -6.33 8.48 11.21
C GLU A 291 -4.89 8.94 11.05
N ILE A 292 -4.71 10.21 10.74
CA ILE A 292 -3.38 10.78 10.56
C ILE A 292 -2.80 11.12 11.94
N ILE A 293 -1.67 10.51 12.26
CA ILE A 293 -0.72 11.01 13.26
C ILE A 293 0.29 11.87 12.50
N ASP A 294 0.28 13.18 12.75
CA ASP A 294 1.18 14.12 12.09
C ASP A 294 2.65 13.73 12.34
N ASP A 295 3.42 13.55 11.27
CA ASP A 295 4.81 13.06 11.32
C ASP A 295 5.77 14.02 12.04
N SER A 296 5.37 15.28 12.22
CA SER A 296 6.20 16.33 12.81
C SER A 296 5.85 16.66 14.25
N THR A 297 4.56 16.67 14.60
CA THR A 297 4.02 17.11 15.89
C THR A 297 3.33 16.01 16.68
N PHE A 298 3.08 14.85 16.06
CA PHE A 298 2.34 13.72 16.65
C PHE A 298 0.91 14.06 17.08
N GLN A 299 0.34 15.13 16.52
CA GLN A 299 -1.06 15.44 16.66
C GLN A 299 -1.90 14.36 15.98
N ILE A 300 -3.00 13.95 16.60
CA ILE A 300 -3.98 13.05 16.00
C ILE A 300 -5.26 13.82 15.75
N THR A 301 -5.76 13.77 14.52
CA THR A 301 -7.08 14.33 14.16
C THR A 301 -7.99 13.23 13.66
N GLY A 302 -9.22 13.24 14.15
CA GLY A 302 -10.26 12.29 13.72
C GLY A 302 -10.95 12.75 12.44
N THR A 303 -11.19 11.81 11.55
CA THR A 303 -11.95 12.03 10.31
C THR A 303 -13.44 12.00 10.63
N PRO A 304 -14.19 13.08 10.31
CA PRO A 304 -15.64 13.08 10.51
C PRO A 304 -16.31 11.97 9.71
N ILE A 305 -17.34 11.34 10.28
CA ILE A 305 -18.03 10.17 9.68
C ILE A 305 -18.66 10.47 8.30
N GLN A 306 -18.90 11.74 7.98
CA GLN A 306 -19.42 12.19 6.68
C GLN A 306 -18.35 12.23 5.59
N ASN A 307 -17.07 12.28 5.97
CA ASN A 307 -15.93 12.46 5.07
C ASN A 307 -15.13 11.17 4.86
N ILE A 308 -15.70 10.02 5.23
CA ILE A 308 -15.01 8.74 5.09
C ILE A 308 -14.74 8.46 3.60
N GLN A 309 -13.50 8.07 3.34
CA GLN A 309 -13.03 7.63 2.04
C GLN A 309 -12.96 6.11 1.98
N VAL A 310 -13.10 5.56 0.76
CA VAL A 310 -12.88 4.15 0.46
C VAL A 310 -11.61 4.00 -0.37
N GLY A 311 -11.03 2.80 -0.35
CA GLY A 311 -9.87 2.47 -1.16
C GLY A 311 -10.23 2.24 -2.62
N GLY A 312 -9.45 2.83 -3.53
CA GLY A 312 -9.44 2.52 -4.96
C GLY A 312 -8.05 2.18 -5.47
N PHE A 313 -7.87 2.25 -6.78
CA PHE A 313 -6.57 2.09 -7.42
C PHE A 313 -6.54 2.76 -8.80
N ASP A 314 -5.37 3.20 -9.24
CA ASP A 314 -5.14 3.58 -10.64
C ASP A 314 -4.67 2.39 -11.48
N TRP A 315 -4.56 2.55 -12.79
CA TRP A 315 -4.09 1.45 -13.66
C TRP A 315 -2.57 1.26 -13.65
N ASN A 316 -1.81 2.07 -12.88
CA ASN A 316 -0.45 1.73 -12.47
C ASN A 316 -0.43 0.73 -11.30
N LEU A 317 -1.62 0.32 -10.83
CA LEU A 317 -1.83 -0.54 -9.67
C LEU A 317 -1.31 0.10 -8.37
N ILE A 318 -1.48 1.41 -8.27
CA ILE A 318 -1.18 2.20 -7.08
C ILE A 318 -2.49 2.47 -6.33
N PHE A 319 -2.48 2.24 -5.02
CA PHE A 319 -3.60 2.56 -4.14
C PHE A 319 -3.81 4.07 -4.02
N ASN A 320 -5.07 4.47 -3.98
CA ASN A 320 -5.49 5.84 -3.74
C ASN A 320 -6.82 5.87 -2.96
N TRP A 321 -7.12 7.01 -2.34
CA TRP A 321 -8.35 7.23 -1.59
C TRP A 321 -9.40 7.89 -2.47
N HIS A 322 -10.63 7.38 -2.43
CA HIS A 322 -11.77 7.93 -3.14
C HIS A 322 -12.87 8.32 -2.17
N VAL A 323 -13.66 9.32 -2.55
CA VAL A 323 -14.91 9.65 -1.84
C VAL A 323 -15.83 8.43 -1.86
N THR A 324 -16.54 8.17 -0.77
CA THR A 324 -17.52 7.09 -0.70
C THR A 324 -18.58 7.26 -1.80
N PRO A 325 -18.78 6.26 -2.70
CA PRO A 325 -19.74 6.37 -3.78
C PRO A 325 -21.18 6.56 -3.30
N GLU A 326 -21.99 7.29 -4.07
CA GLU A 326 -23.40 7.57 -3.74
C GLU A 326 -24.21 6.27 -3.55
N ARG A 327 -23.91 5.21 -4.33
CA ARG A 327 -24.57 3.90 -4.16
C ARG A 327 -24.35 3.32 -2.76
N GLU A 328 -23.15 3.49 -2.20
CA GLU A 328 -22.83 2.97 -0.86
C GLU A 328 -23.46 3.86 0.21
N MET A 329 -23.51 5.18 0.00
CA MET A 329 -24.25 6.08 0.88
C MET A 329 -25.74 5.70 0.94
N LYS A 330 -26.37 5.36 -0.18
CA LYS A 330 -27.78 4.92 -0.26
C LYS A 330 -28.02 3.52 0.30
N ARG A 331 -27.05 2.61 0.20
CA ARG A 331 -27.15 1.23 0.73
C ARG A 331 -27.20 1.21 2.25
N ARG A 332 -26.47 2.13 2.90
CA ARG A 332 -26.35 2.20 4.36
C ARG A 332 -27.64 2.74 4.97
N LYS A 333 -28.07 2.13 6.08
CA LYS A 333 -29.22 2.57 6.87
C LYS A 333 -28.79 3.58 7.92
N GLN A 334 -27.60 3.40 8.49
CA GLN A 334 -27.03 4.27 9.51
C GLN A 334 -25.62 4.73 9.11
N LYS A 335 -25.20 5.88 9.65
CA LYS A 335 -23.84 6.41 9.43
C LYS A 335 -22.75 5.56 10.06
N THR A 336 -23.11 4.64 10.96
CA THR A 336 -22.23 3.69 11.63
C THR A 336 -22.10 2.36 10.86
N ASP A 337 -22.97 2.09 9.89
CA ASP A 337 -22.94 0.85 9.12
C ASP A 337 -21.60 0.71 8.37
N PRO A 338 -20.97 -0.48 8.35
CA PRO A 338 -19.77 -0.74 7.56
C PRO A 338 -19.92 -0.34 6.09
N ILE A 339 -18.87 0.24 5.53
CA ILE A 339 -18.82 0.73 4.14
C ILE A 339 -18.08 -0.30 3.29
N ARG A 340 -18.63 -0.71 2.15
CA ARG A 340 -17.91 -1.60 1.23
C ARG A 340 -16.80 -0.82 0.53
N SER A 341 -15.57 -1.31 0.64
CA SER A 341 -14.40 -0.69 0.03
C SER A 341 -13.86 -1.57 -1.10
N PRO A 342 -13.67 -1.05 -2.32
CA PRO A 342 -13.08 -1.82 -3.42
C PRO A 342 -11.70 -2.39 -3.09
N THR A 343 -10.86 -1.55 -2.47
CA THR A 343 -9.50 -1.92 -2.06
C THR A 343 -9.22 -1.45 -0.63
N MET A 344 -8.05 -1.81 -0.08
CA MET A 344 -7.56 -1.31 1.19
C MET A 344 -6.13 -0.79 1.08
N ALA A 345 -5.73 0.10 1.99
CA ALA A 345 -4.34 0.52 2.15
C ALA A 345 -3.44 -0.68 2.52
N GLY A 346 -3.98 -1.65 3.27
CA GLY A 346 -3.33 -2.92 3.60
C GLY A 346 -2.39 -2.89 4.79
N GLY A 347 -2.12 -1.72 5.39
CA GLY A 347 -1.36 -1.58 6.64
C GLY A 347 -2.11 -2.20 7.84
N LEU A 348 -3.38 -1.81 7.99
CA LEU A 348 -4.23 -2.11 9.13
C LEU A 348 -5.51 -2.81 8.68
N PHE A 349 -5.75 -4.04 9.13
CA PHE A 349 -6.99 -4.76 8.85
C PHE A 349 -7.17 -5.98 9.78
N ALA A 350 -8.41 -6.44 9.89
CA ALA A 350 -8.82 -7.65 10.57
C ALA A 350 -9.37 -8.67 9.56
N ILE A 351 -9.06 -9.96 9.73
CA ILE A 351 -9.59 -11.05 8.91
C ILE A 351 -9.67 -12.34 9.72
N ASP A 352 -10.71 -13.15 9.49
CA ASP A 352 -10.78 -14.50 10.07
C ASP A 352 -9.56 -15.34 9.63
N ARG A 353 -8.93 -16.02 10.59
CA ARG A 353 -7.67 -16.75 10.37
C ARG A 353 -7.86 -17.91 9.40
N ASP A 354 -8.95 -18.66 9.53
CA ASP A 354 -9.21 -19.82 8.66
C ASP A 354 -9.64 -19.37 7.26
N TRP A 355 -10.34 -18.24 7.15
CA TRP A 355 -10.61 -17.60 5.87
C TRP A 355 -9.33 -17.12 5.17
N PHE A 356 -8.43 -16.46 5.90
CA PHE A 356 -7.13 -16.02 5.37
C PHE A 356 -6.29 -17.20 4.85
N ASP A 357 -6.31 -18.34 5.54
CA ASP A 357 -5.66 -19.58 5.08
C ASP A 357 -6.33 -20.16 3.82
N GLN A 358 -7.67 -20.21 3.78
CA GLN A 358 -8.42 -20.69 2.59
C GLN A 358 -8.12 -19.86 1.34
N LEU A 359 -7.97 -18.55 1.52
CA LEU A 359 -7.53 -17.58 0.52
C LEU A 359 -6.06 -17.81 0.05
N GLY A 360 -5.32 -18.70 0.71
CA GLY A 360 -3.91 -18.93 0.46
C GLY A 360 -3.01 -17.80 0.95
N MET A 361 -3.49 -17.04 1.95
CA MET A 361 -2.83 -15.91 2.59
C MET A 361 -2.36 -14.86 1.58
N TYR A 362 -1.25 -14.16 1.83
CA TYR A 362 -0.54 -13.40 0.80
C TYR A 362 0.21 -14.33 -0.17
N ASP A 363 0.48 -13.86 -1.39
CA ASP A 363 1.36 -14.55 -2.33
C ASP A 363 2.82 -14.57 -1.80
N PRO A 364 3.37 -15.74 -1.42
CA PRO A 364 4.73 -15.83 -0.89
C PRO A 364 5.82 -15.50 -1.93
N GLY A 365 5.47 -15.48 -3.22
CA GLY A 365 6.35 -15.06 -4.31
C GLY A 365 6.51 -13.55 -4.44
N MET A 366 5.69 -12.76 -3.73
CA MET A 366 5.90 -11.32 -3.62
C MET A 366 7.05 -11.01 -2.66
N ASP A 367 7.83 -10.00 -3.00
CA ASP A 367 9.01 -9.57 -2.24
C ASP A 367 8.73 -8.25 -1.51
N ILE A 368 9.27 -8.11 -0.30
CA ILE A 368 9.29 -6.88 0.52
C ILE A 368 7.93 -6.22 0.72
N TRP A 369 7.47 -5.40 -0.22
CA TRP A 369 6.30 -4.54 -0.12
C TRP A 369 5.83 -4.10 -1.51
N GLY A 370 4.53 -3.83 -1.63
CA GLY A 370 3.91 -3.22 -2.80
C GLY A 370 3.02 -4.21 -3.53
N GLY A 371 1.78 -3.80 -3.80
CA GLY A 371 0.78 -4.58 -4.54
C GLY A 371 0.04 -5.62 -3.70
N GLU A 372 0.53 -6.02 -2.53
CA GLU A 372 -0.10 -7.05 -1.69
C GLU A 372 -1.48 -6.63 -1.18
N ASN A 373 -1.66 -5.35 -0.93
CA ASN A 373 -2.92 -4.77 -0.47
C ASN A 373 -4.00 -4.89 -1.55
N LEU A 374 -3.67 -4.61 -2.81
CA LEU A 374 -4.57 -4.80 -3.95
C LEU A 374 -4.81 -6.29 -4.23
N GLU A 375 -3.77 -7.11 -4.13
CA GLU A 375 -3.85 -8.57 -4.34
C GLU A 375 -4.88 -9.20 -3.39
N LEU A 376 -4.76 -8.91 -2.10
CA LEU A 376 -5.69 -9.41 -1.10
C LEU A 376 -7.09 -8.81 -1.26
N SER A 377 -7.20 -7.53 -1.65
CA SER A 377 -8.50 -6.89 -1.92
C SER A 377 -9.25 -7.61 -3.05
N PHE A 378 -8.59 -7.85 -4.17
CA PHE A 378 -9.15 -8.55 -5.33
C PHE A 378 -9.51 -9.99 -4.99
N LYS A 379 -8.66 -10.66 -4.24
CA LYS A 379 -8.89 -12.02 -3.77
C LYS A 379 -10.12 -12.13 -2.87
N VAL A 380 -10.24 -11.27 -1.85
CA VAL A 380 -11.39 -11.24 -0.93
C VAL A 380 -12.69 -11.10 -1.72
N TRP A 381 -12.78 -10.10 -2.59
CA TRP A 381 -13.99 -9.83 -3.37
C TRP A 381 -14.29 -10.93 -4.40
N GLN A 382 -13.32 -11.27 -5.25
CA GLN A 382 -13.55 -12.24 -6.32
C GLN A 382 -13.85 -13.64 -5.77
N CYS A 383 -13.33 -14.02 -4.61
CA CYS A 383 -13.53 -15.34 -4.02
C CYS A 383 -14.71 -15.42 -3.04
N GLY A 384 -15.60 -14.42 -3.04
CA GLY A 384 -16.90 -14.46 -2.35
C GLY A 384 -16.89 -13.95 -0.91
N GLY A 385 -15.87 -13.18 -0.52
CA GLY A 385 -15.87 -12.38 0.71
C GLY A 385 -16.28 -10.93 0.44
N GLU A 386 -16.12 -10.10 1.47
CA GLU A 386 -16.39 -8.65 1.40
C GLU A 386 -15.26 -7.89 2.09
N LEU A 387 -14.84 -6.76 1.53
CA LEU A 387 -13.91 -5.85 2.16
C LEU A 387 -14.66 -4.63 2.69
N LEU A 388 -14.61 -4.43 4.00
CA LEU A 388 -15.41 -3.45 4.71
C LEU A 388 -14.52 -2.45 5.44
N CYS A 389 -14.89 -1.18 5.42
CA CYS A 389 -14.37 -0.17 6.32
C CYS A 389 -15.36 -0.02 7.50
N ALA A 390 -14.86 -0.09 8.74
CA ALA A 390 -15.66 0.05 9.95
C ALA A 390 -15.60 1.50 10.47
N PRO A 391 -16.67 2.32 10.28
CA PRO A 391 -16.66 3.75 10.62
C PRO A 391 -16.43 4.07 12.09
N CYS A 392 -16.66 3.09 12.97
CA CYS A 392 -16.54 3.26 14.42
C CYS A 392 -15.20 2.76 14.99
N SER A 393 -14.38 2.11 14.18
CA SER A 393 -13.03 1.71 14.56
C SER A 393 -12.04 2.73 14.03
N HIS A 394 -11.31 3.41 14.92
CA HIS A 394 -10.30 4.37 14.51
C HIS A 394 -8.92 3.94 15.01
N VAL A 395 -7.92 4.03 14.13
CA VAL A 395 -6.52 3.76 14.48
C VAL A 395 -5.66 4.83 13.83
N GLY A 396 -4.94 5.60 14.65
CA GLY A 396 -3.95 6.55 14.15
C GLY A 396 -2.75 5.84 13.54
N HIS A 397 -2.20 6.38 12.46
CA HIS A 397 -1.01 5.92 11.77
C HIS A 397 -0.08 7.09 11.42
N ILE A 398 1.23 6.92 11.59
CA ILE A 398 2.22 7.92 11.17
C ILE A 398 2.49 7.81 9.67
N PHE A 399 1.90 8.70 8.87
CA PHE A 399 2.13 8.78 7.43
C PHE A 399 3.48 9.44 7.13
N ARG A 400 4.41 8.68 6.57
CA ARG A 400 5.76 9.17 6.20
C ARG A 400 5.78 9.67 4.76
N LYS A 401 6.47 10.79 4.52
CA LYS A 401 6.70 11.31 3.15
C LYS A 401 7.68 10.50 2.31
N ARG A 402 8.51 9.67 2.96
CA ARG A 402 9.48 8.78 2.30
C ARG A 402 9.63 7.48 3.07
N SER A 403 9.98 6.40 2.37
CA SER A 403 10.37 5.15 3.04
C SER A 403 11.76 5.31 3.67
N PRO A 404 11.95 4.98 4.96
CA PRO A 404 13.27 4.98 5.60
C PRO A 404 14.06 3.69 5.31
N TYR A 405 13.46 2.71 4.64
CA TYR A 405 14.04 1.38 4.47
C TYR A 405 14.92 1.27 3.23
N GLN A 406 15.96 0.44 3.32
CA GLN A 406 16.82 0.12 2.19
C GLN A 406 16.17 -0.94 1.31
N TRP A 407 16.27 -0.74 -0.01
CA TRP A 407 15.75 -1.65 -1.02
C TRP A 407 16.91 -2.30 -1.78
N PRO A 408 16.80 -3.57 -2.19
CA PRO A 408 17.78 -4.17 -3.08
C PRO A 408 17.87 -3.35 -4.38
N SER A 409 19.07 -2.92 -4.76
CA SER A 409 19.29 -2.00 -5.90
C SER A 409 19.00 -2.61 -7.28
N ASN A 410 18.96 -3.94 -7.37
CA ASN A 410 18.99 -4.65 -8.65
C ASN A 410 17.62 -5.21 -9.09
N VAL A 411 16.56 -4.99 -8.31
CA VAL A 411 15.22 -5.55 -8.60
C VAL A 411 14.17 -4.46 -8.39
N ASN A 412 13.34 -4.22 -9.41
CA ASN A 412 12.12 -3.45 -9.21
C ASN A 412 11.07 -4.34 -8.53
N VAL A 413 11.15 -4.40 -7.19
CA VAL A 413 10.34 -5.25 -6.33
C VAL A 413 8.84 -5.00 -6.52
N VAL A 414 8.44 -3.71 -6.56
CA VAL A 414 7.04 -3.33 -6.74
C VAL A 414 6.53 -3.84 -8.09
N LYS A 415 7.28 -3.64 -9.18
CA LYS A 415 6.90 -4.13 -10.52
C LYS A 415 6.72 -5.64 -10.54
N LYS A 416 7.65 -6.39 -9.93
CA LYS A 416 7.53 -7.86 -9.84
C LYS A 416 6.20 -8.24 -9.16
N ASN A 417 5.91 -7.66 -8.00
CA ASN A 417 4.70 -7.99 -7.25
C ASN A 417 3.43 -7.61 -8.02
N THR A 418 3.37 -6.42 -8.62
CA THR A 418 2.20 -5.97 -9.36
C THR A 418 1.97 -6.76 -10.65
N VAL A 419 3.02 -7.24 -11.32
CA VAL A 419 2.88 -8.19 -12.45
C VAL A 419 2.32 -9.53 -11.98
N ARG A 420 2.79 -10.08 -10.84
CA ARG A 420 2.23 -11.32 -10.27
C ARG A 420 0.73 -11.17 -9.96
N LEU A 421 0.36 -10.05 -9.33
CA LEU A 421 -1.04 -9.70 -9.08
C LEU A 421 -1.82 -9.63 -10.40
N ALA A 422 -1.28 -8.95 -11.42
CA ALA A 422 -1.95 -8.72 -12.69
C ALA A 422 -2.22 -10.04 -13.44
N GLU A 423 -1.23 -10.93 -13.46
CA GLU A 423 -1.35 -12.25 -14.09
C GLU A 423 -2.42 -13.13 -13.45
N VAL A 424 -2.62 -13.03 -12.14
CA VAL A 424 -3.57 -13.88 -11.41
C VAL A 424 -4.96 -13.27 -11.35
N TRP A 425 -5.10 -11.96 -11.19
CA TRP A 425 -6.35 -11.34 -10.71
C TRP A 425 -7.02 -10.35 -11.66
N LEU A 426 -6.36 -9.92 -12.76
CA LEU A 426 -6.91 -8.87 -13.64
C LEU A 426 -7.49 -9.37 -14.97
N ASP A 427 -7.39 -10.65 -15.29
CA ASP A 427 -7.85 -11.22 -16.57
C ASP A 427 -7.38 -10.38 -17.77
N ASP A 428 -8.27 -10.09 -18.74
CA ASP A 428 -7.97 -9.29 -19.92
C ASP A 428 -7.70 -7.80 -19.62
N TYR A 429 -7.93 -7.34 -18.38
CA TYR A 429 -7.67 -5.96 -17.97
C TYR A 429 -6.21 -5.72 -17.62
N LYS A 430 -5.40 -6.79 -17.45
CA LYS A 430 -3.95 -6.67 -17.20
C LYS A 430 -3.21 -5.89 -18.29
N LYS A 431 -3.75 -5.86 -19.51
CA LYS A 431 -3.20 -5.07 -20.64
C LYS A 431 -3.05 -3.58 -20.31
N TYR A 432 -3.97 -2.99 -19.54
CA TYR A 432 -3.86 -1.57 -19.18
C TYR A 432 -2.67 -1.31 -18.27
N TYR A 433 -2.39 -2.22 -17.34
CA TYR A 433 -1.17 -2.15 -16.54
C TYR A 433 0.07 -2.41 -17.41
N TYR A 434 0.01 -3.38 -18.33
CA TYR A 434 1.15 -3.73 -19.19
C TYR A 434 1.58 -2.57 -20.08
N GLU A 435 0.63 -1.84 -20.66
CA GLU A 435 0.91 -0.63 -21.44
C GLU A 435 1.72 0.42 -20.64
N ARG A 436 1.43 0.59 -19.34
CA ARG A 436 2.12 1.56 -18.46
C ARG A 436 3.55 1.16 -18.10
N ILE A 437 3.84 -0.14 -18.12
CA ILE A 437 5.21 -0.67 -17.95
C ILE A 437 5.88 -0.99 -19.28
N SER A 438 5.40 -0.41 -20.38
CA SER A 438 5.93 -0.62 -21.74
C SER A 438 5.94 -2.09 -22.17
N ASN A 439 4.97 -2.87 -21.70
CA ASN A 439 4.86 -4.32 -21.84
C ASN A 439 6.08 -5.10 -21.34
N ASN A 440 6.92 -4.49 -20.49
CA ASN A 440 8.11 -5.12 -19.92
C ASN A 440 7.78 -5.76 -18.56
N LEU A 441 7.25 -6.97 -18.62
CA LEU A 441 6.86 -7.77 -17.45
C LEU A 441 8.06 -8.09 -16.54
N GLY A 442 9.25 -8.27 -17.12
CA GLY A 442 10.42 -8.76 -16.40
C GLY A 442 10.22 -10.21 -15.90
N ASP A 443 11.13 -10.67 -15.05
CA ASP A 443 10.96 -11.95 -14.35
C ASP A 443 10.12 -11.73 -13.09
N TYR A 444 8.92 -12.29 -13.10
CA TYR A 444 7.98 -12.25 -11.98
C TYR A 444 7.82 -13.62 -11.29
N GLY A 445 8.51 -14.67 -11.75
CA GLY A 445 8.44 -16.03 -11.23
C GLY A 445 7.11 -16.75 -11.49
N ASP A 446 7.00 -18.00 -11.01
CA ASP A 446 5.80 -18.83 -11.18
C ASP A 446 4.61 -18.36 -10.33
N VAL A 447 3.42 -18.33 -10.93
CA VAL A 447 2.14 -17.98 -10.29
C VAL A 447 1.12 -19.13 -10.32
N SER A 448 1.53 -20.32 -10.78
CA SER A 448 0.65 -21.48 -10.96
C SER A 448 -0.15 -21.84 -9.71
N ASP A 449 0.47 -21.80 -8.53
CA ASP A 449 -0.23 -22.12 -7.28
C ASP A 449 -1.26 -21.06 -6.89
N ARG A 450 -1.06 -19.80 -7.30
CA ARG A 450 -2.05 -18.73 -7.07
C ARG A 450 -3.26 -18.91 -8.00
N LEU A 451 -3.01 -19.28 -9.26
CA LEU A 451 -4.07 -19.63 -10.23
C LEU A 451 -4.90 -20.84 -9.76
N LYS A 452 -4.27 -21.89 -9.22
CA LYS A 452 -4.97 -23.06 -8.64
C LYS A 452 -5.89 -22.68 -7.47
N ILE A 453 -5.48 -21.73 -6.62
CA ILE A 453 -6.34 -21.22 -5.54
C ILE A 453 -7.57 -20.54 -6.14
N ARG A 454 -7.37 -19.67 -7.15
CA ARG A 454 -8.45 -18.96 -7.84
C ARG A 454 -9.46 -19.93 -8.47
N GLU A 455 -8.97 -20.99 -9.11
CA GLU A 455 -9.79 -22.05 -9.70
C GLU A 455 -10.55 -22.85 -8.62
N ARG A 456 -9.84 -23.32 -7.59
CA ARG A 456 -10.40 -24.12 -6.49
C ARG A 456 -11.54 -23.40 -5.76
N LEU A 457 -11.36 -22.11 -5.50
CA LEU A 457 -12.36 -21.27 -4.82
C LEU A 457 -13.46 -20.77 -5.77
N LYS A 458 -13.37 -21.07 -7.07
CA LYS A 458 -14.30 -20.62 -8.11
C LYS A 458 -14.50 -19.11 -8.09
N CYS A 459 -13.38 -18.38 -7.97
CA CYS A 459 -13.43 -16.93 -7.87
C CYS A 459 -13.99 -16.31 -9.15
N LYS A 460 -14.74 -15.22 -8.99
CA LYS A 460 -15.33 -14.43 -10.08
C LYS A 460 -14.23 -13.80 -10.96
N PRO A 461 -14.55 -13.47 -12.22
CA PRO A 461 -13.63 -12.72 -13.09
C PRO A 461 -13.48 -11.26 -12.65
N PHE A 462 -12.41 -10.60 -13.07
CA PHE A 462 -12.15 -9.20 -12.75
C PHE A 462 -13.20 -8.26 -13.34
N LYS A 463 -13.80 -8.64 -14.49
CA LYS A 463 -14.97 -7.95 -15.04
C LYS A 463 -16.11 -7.87 -14.02
N TRP A 464 -16.39 -8.97 -13.31
CA TRP A 464 -17.42 -8.97 -12.27
C TRP A 464 -17.04 -8.03 -11.11
N PHE A 465 -15.76 -7.97 -10.73
CA PHE A 465 -15.29 -7.02 -9.71
C PHE A 465 -15.57 -5.58 -10.13
N LEU A 466 -15.23 -5.20 -11.36
CA LEU A 466 -15.53 -3.86 -11.88
C LEU A 466 -17.04 -3.59 -11.94
N GLU A 467 -17.85 -4.54 -12.37
CA GLU A 467 -19.31 -4.32 -12.51
C GLU A 467 -20.06 -4.30 -11.17
N ASN A 468 -19.59 -5.02 -10.15
CA ASN A 468 -20.36 -5.28 -8.92
C ASN A 468 -19.73 -4.67 -7.67
N VAL A 469 -18.40 -4.51 -7.65
CA VAL A 469 -17.66 -4.01 -6.49
C VAL A 469 -17.18 -2.59 -6.72
N TYR A 470 -16.71 -2.27 -7.93
CA TYR A 470 -16.15 -0.95 -8.24
C TYR A 470 -16.57 -0.39 -9.62
N PRO A 471 -17.89 -0.20 -9.87
CA PRO A 471 -18.40 0.34 -11.12
C PRO A 471 -17.98 1.80 -11.38
N GLU A 472 -17.54 2.51 -10.35
CA GLU A 472 -16.99 3.85 -10.47
C GLU A 472 -15.56 3.87 -11.05
N GLN A 473 -14.87 2.72 -11.12
CA GLN A 473 -13.53 2.65 -11.68
C GLN A 473 -13.57 2.93 -13.18
N PHE A 474 -12.89 3.99 -13.58
CA PHE A 474 -12.74 4.31 -14.99
C PHE A 474 -11.88 3.25 -15.68
N VAL A 475 -12.43 2.58 -16.70
CA VAL A 475 -11.71 1.61 -17.53
C VAL A 475 -11.27 2.29 -18.84
N PRO A 476 -9.96 2.39 -19.15
CA PRO A 476 -9.46 3.06 -20.35
C PRO A 476 -10.07 2.53 -21.65
N GLY A 477 -10.43 1.24 -21.69
CA GLY A 477 -11.15 0.57 -22.78
C GLY A 477 -12.48 1.19 -23.16
N GLU A 478 -13.14 1.83 -22.22
CA GLU A 478 -14.52 2.33 -22.33
C GLU A 478 -14.61 3.83 -22.63
N SER A 479 -13.47 4.47 -22.91
CA SER A 479 -13.44 5.90 -23.18
C SER A 479 -14.17 6.27 -24.47
N LEU A 480 -14.92 7.38 -24.47
CA LEU A 480 -15.64 7.87 -25.65
C LEU A 480 -14.67 8.44 -26.70
N PHE A 481 -13.62 9.09 -26.22
CA PHE A 481 -12.54 9.69 -27.00
C PHE A 481 -11.20 9.37 -26.36
N PHE A 482 -10.12 9.38 -27.14
CA PHE A 482 -8.78 9.07 -26.63
C PHE A 482 -7.65 9.70 -27.45
N GLY A 483 -6.48 9.80 -26.83
CA GLY A 483 -5.26 10.29 -27.47
C GLY A 483 -5.07 11.80 -27.31
N GLU A 484 -4.27 12.37 -28.19
CA GLU A 484 -3.96 13.79 -28.18
C GLU A 484 -5.15 14.64 -28.61
N ILE A 485 -5.35 15.76 -27.92
CA ILE A 485 -6.33 16.78 -28.29
C ILE A 485 -5.58 17.86 -29.09
N ARG A 486 -5.70 17.80 -30.42
CA ARG A 486 -4.93 18.62 -31.37
C ARG A 486 -5.72 19.85 -31.78
N SER A 487 -5.10 21.02 -31.80
CA SER A 487 -5.74 22.21 -32.36
C SER A 487 -5.96 22.05 -33.87
N ARG A 488 -7.12 22.45 -34.38
CA ARG A 488 -7.37 22.50 -35.83
C ARG A 488 -6.80 23.75 -36.50
N SER A 489 -6.66 24.87 -35.77
CA SER A 489 -6.06 26.09 -36.31
C SER A 489 -4.53 26.01 -36.37
N LYS A 490 -3.92 25.36 -35.37
CA LYS A 490 -2.47 25.13 -35.28
C LYS A 490 -2.22 23.63 -35.10
N THR A 491 -2.17 22.87 -36.21
CA THR A 491 -2.16 21.39 -36.19
C THR A 491 -0.97 20.75 -35.49
N ASN A 492 0.10 21.50 -35.23
CA ASN A 492 1.24 21.05 -34.45
C ASN A 492 1.10 21.34 -32.94
N ILE A 493 -0.01 21.94 -32.47
CA ILE A 493 -0.23 22.28 -31.07
C ILE A 493 -1.30 21.36 -30.46
N CYS A 494 -0.97 20.78 -29.33
CA CYS A 494 -1.79 19.87 -28.53
C CYS A 494 -2.08 20.50 -27.16
N ILE A 495 -3.20 20.12 -26.55
CA ILE A 495 -3.38 20.32 -25.11
C ILE A 495 -2.36 19.46 -24.37
N ASP A 496 -1.67 20.06 -23.41
CA ASP A 496 -0.63 19.44 -22.62
C ASP A 496 -0.85 19.73 -21.13
N SER A 497 -0.88 18.67 -20.31
CA SER A 497 -1.08 18.78 -18.86
C SER A 497 0.17 19.22 -18.09
N GLN A 498 1.30 19.40 -18.78
CA GLN A 498 2.64 19.54 -18.22
C GLN A 498 3.09 18.26 -17.48
N GLU A 499 4.37 18.17 -17.10
CA GLU A 499 4.88 17.08 -16.26
C GLU A 499 4.34 17.23 -14.82
N ILE A 500 3.70 16.17 -14.26
CA ILE A 500 2.91 16.27 -13.01
C ILE A 500 3.58 15.55 -11.84
N GLU A 501 3.80 16.31 -10.76
CA GLU A 501 3.48 15.91 -9.37
C GLU A 501 2.41 16.82 -8.70
N ASP A 502 2.12 18.03 -9.22
CA ASP A 502 1.23 19.01 -8.55
C ASP A 502 -0.20 19.07 -9.13
N THR A 503 -1.20 19.21 -8.23
CA THR A 503 -2.56 19.66 -8.56
C THR A 503 -2.58 21.17 -8.88
N ASP A 504 -3.61 21.66 -9.58
CA ASP A 504 -3.87 23.09 -9.84
C ASP A 504 -2.97 23.79 -10.88
N LYS A 505 -2.11 23.07 -11.59
CA LYS A 505 -1.41 23.63 -12.76
C LYS A 505 -2.37 23.76 -13.94
N ALA A 506 -2.31 24.91 -14.60
CA ALA A 506 -3.08 25.16 -15.80
C ALA A 506 -2.57 24.30 -16.96
N VAL A 507 -3.45 23.76 -17.80
CA VAL A 507 -3.03 23.13 -19.05
C VAL A 507 -2.54 24.19 -20.03
N ILE A 508 -1.64 23.79 -20.93
CA ILE A 508 -1.04 24.68 -21.91
C ILE A 508 -1.19 24.11 -23.32
N GLY A 509 -1.00 24.95 -24.32
CA GLY A 509 -0.69 24.49 -25.67
C GLY A 509 0.79 24.15 -25.78
N TYR A 510 1.11 22.98 -26.35
CA TYR A 510 2.48 22.55 -26.55
C TYR A 510 2.62 21.80 -27.88
N PRO A 511 3.82 21.78 -28.52
CA PRO A 511 4.06 20.96 -29.69
C PRO A 511 3.61 19.50 -29.50
N CYS A 512 2.81 18.99 -30.43
CA CYS A 512 2.35 17.60 -30.41
C CYS A 512 3.54 16.66 -30.59
N HIS A 513 3.78 15.76 -29.63
CA HIS A 513 4.96 14.89 -29.65
C HIS A 513 4.66 13.41 -29.94
N GLY A 514 3.41 12.96 -29.88
CA GLY A 514 3.02 11.58 -30.22
C GLY A 514 3.49 10.52 -29.21
N GLN A 515 4.05 10.94 -28.08
CA GLN A 515 4.64 10.04 -27.06
C GLN A 515 3.63 9.61 -25.98
N GLY A 516 2.39 10.10 -26.07
CA GLY A 516 1.39 9.90 -25.04
C GLY A 516 1.66 10.76 -23.81
N GLY A 517 1.73 10.15 -22.62
CA GLY A 517 2.14 10.84 -21.40
C GLY A 517 1.23 12.01 -21.01
N ASN A 518 1.81 13.20 -20.88
CA ASN A 518 1.14 14.49 -20.58
C ASN A 518 0.25 15.03 -21.71
N GLN A 519 0.28 14.44 -22.90
CA GLN A 519 -0.62 14.79 -24.02
C GLN A 519 -1.67 13.72 -24.31
N TYR A 520 -1.76 12.64 -23.50
CA TYR A 520 -2.73 11.58 -23.73
C TYR A 520 -3.94 11.72 -22.80
N PHE A 521 -5.10 12.03 -23.38
CA PHE A 521 -6.34 12.20 -22.64
C PHE A 521 -7.38 11.14 -23.03
N LEU A 522 -8.30 10.87 -22.10
CA LEU A 522 -9.40 9.92 -22.26
C LEU A 522 -10.71 10.57 -21.81
N MET A 523 -11.77 10.52 -22.62
CA MET A 523 -13.10 10.94 -22.17
C MET A 523 -13.82 9.80 -21.46
N SER A 524 -14.24 9.97 -20.21
CA SER A 524 -15.06 8.99 -19.51
C SER A 524 -16.52 9.00 -19.98
N LYS A 525 -17.27 7.94 -19.65
CA LYS A 525 -18.73 7.88 -19.86
C LYS A 525 -19.50 8.88 -18.97
N THR A 526 -18.86 9.38 -17.92
CA THR A 526 -19.36 10.42 -17.02
C THR A 526 -18.94 11.82 -17.44
N PHE A 527 -18.42 11.97 -18.68
CA PHE A 527 -18.08 13.26 -19.30
C PHE A 527 -16.89 13.98 -18.66
N GLU A 528 -15.92 13.24 -18.12
CA GLU A 528 -14.65 13.82 -17.64
C GLU A 528 -13.54 13.62 -18.68
N ILE A 529 -12.69 14.64 -18.89
CA ILE A 529 -11.46 14.51 -19.68
C ILE A 529 -10.32 14.14 -18.74
N ARG A 530 -9.83 12.91 -18.84
CA ARG A 530 -8.97 12.25 -17.85
C ARG A 530 -7.57 11.99 -18.37
N ARG A 531 -6.62 12.04 -17.44
CA ARG A 531 -5.28 11.46 -17.51
C ARG A 531 -5.06 10.72 -16.19
N GLU A 532 -5.26 9.40 -16.20
CA GLU A 532 -5.28 8.57 -14.99
C GLU A 532 -6.31 9.06 -13.94
N ASP A 533 -5.82 9.46 -12.76
CA ASP A 533 -6.59 10.00 -11.63
C ASP A 533 -6.77 11.53 -11.71
N LYS A 534 -6.19 12.19 -12.71
CA LYS A 534 -6.32 13.63 -12.93
C LYS A 534 -7.31 13.94 -14.05
N CYS A 535 -8.15 14.94 -13.82
CA CYS A 535 -9.19 15.41 -14.72
C CYS A 535 -8.95 16.88 -15.05
N LEU A 536 -9.32 17.27 -16.27
CA LEU A 536 -9.43 18.69 -16.61
C LEU A 536 -10.56 19.31 -15.79
N ASP A 537 -10.25 20.41 -15.12
CA ASP A 537 -11.11 21.09 -14.17
C ASP A 537 -11.23 22.57 -14.54
N TYR A 538 -12.45 23.09 -14.46
CA TYR A 538 -12.73 24.50 -14.58
C TYR A 538 -13.67 24.98 -13.46
N ALA A 539 -13.06 25.43 -12.36
CA ALA A 539 -13.76 25.97 -11.19
C ALA A 539 -14.49 27.31 -11.41
N GLY A 540 -14.48 27.86 -12.63
CA GLY A 540 -15.01 29.19 -12.92
C GLY A 540 -14.03 30.30 -12.55
N GLY A 541 -14.29 31.51 -13.05
CA GLY A 541 -13.43 32.66 -12.80
C GLY A 541 -13.57 33.71 -13.89
N HIS A 542 -14.60 34.55 -13.78
CA HIS A 542 -14.42 35.95 -14.10
C HIS A 542 -14.00 36.61 -12.79
N ASN A 543 -12.69 36.76 -12.55
CA ASN A 543 -12.29 37.79 -11.57
C ASN A 543 -12.86 39.12 -12.07
N GLU A 544 -13.11 40.08 -11.17
CA GLU A 544 -13.61 41.44 -11.44
C GLU A 544 -12.88 42.18 -12.58
N LEU A 545 -11.76 41.63 -13.06
CA LEU A 545 -10.89 42.06 -14.15
C LEU A 545 -11.12 41.37 -15.53
N ARG A 546 -12.18 40.56 -15.75
CA ARG A 546 -12.46 39.87 -17.04
C ARG A 546 -11.29 39.03 -17.61
N LYS A 547 -10.40 38.51 -16.78
CA LYS A 547 -9.36 37.59 -17.26
C LYS A 547 -10.03 36.27 -17.70
N PRO A 548 -9.60 35.67 -18.82
CA PRO A 548 -10.20 34.43 -19.29
C PRO A 548 -9.85 33.30 -18.32
N GLY A 549 -10.84 32.45 -18.05
CA GLY A 549 -10.74 31.38 -17.07
C GLY A 549 -9.73 30.31 -17.51
N LYS A 550 -8.89 29.84 -16.58
CA LYS A 550 -7.90 28.79 -16.87
C LYS A 550 -8.48 27.41 -16.58
N ILE A 551 -8.08 26.43 -17.38
CA ILE A 551 -8.37 25.01 -17.16
C ILE A 551 -7.19 24.42 -16.39
N THR A 552 -7.45 23.77 -15.27
CA THR A 552 -6.41 23.17 -14.43
C THR A 552 -6.53 21.65 -14.42
N SER A 553 -5.48 20.98 -13.97
CA SER A 553 -5.51 19.55 -13.67
C SER A 553 -5.85 19.35 -12.19
N PHE A 554 -6.96 18.67 -11.90
CA PHE A 554 -7.41 18.36 -10.54
C PHE A 554 -7.71 16.86 -10.38
N THR A 555 -7.83 16.37 -9.15
CA THR A 555 -8.19 14.96 -8.92
C THR A 555 -9.60 14.68 -9.44
N CYS A 556 -9.75 13.63 -10.24
CA CYS A 556 -11.04 13.19 -10.76
C CYS A 556 -11.99 12.82 -9.61
N HIS A 557 -13.16 13.44 -9.55
CA HIS A 557 -14.13 13.19 -8.49
C HIS A 557 -15.46 12.61 -8.99
N SER A 558 -15.70 12.55 -10.30
CA SER A 558 -16.91 11.96 -10.90
C SER A 558 -18.23 12.57 -10.43
N MET A 559 -18.17 13.78 -9.87
CA MET A 559 -19.33 14.57 -9.45
C MET A 559 -19.81 15.55 -10.53
N GLN A 560 -19.26 15.44 -11.76
CA GLN A 560 -19.56 16.35 -12.86
C GLN A 560 -19.21 17.81 -12.51
N GLY A 561 -20.08 18.78 -12.82
CA GLY A 561 -19.89 20.18 -12.47
C GLY A 561 -18.67 20.79 -13.18
N ASN A 562 -17.67 21.20 -12.40
CA ASN A 562 -16.40 21.77 -12.87
C ASN A 562 -15.50 20.78 -13.65
N GLN A 563 -15.81 19.48 -13.64
CA GLN A 563 -15.11 18.46 -14.42
C GLN A 563 -15.96 17.85 -15.54
N MET A 564 -17.09 18.47 -15.87
CA MET A 564 -18.00 17.97 -16.90
C MET A 564 -17.77 18.65 -18.25
N TRP A 565 -17.48 17.83 -19.26
CA TRP A 565 -17.09 18.24 -20.60
C TRP A 565 -17.88 17.49 -21.67
N THR A 566 -18.24 18.18 -22.73
CA THR A 566 -18.81 17.60 -23.95
C THR A 566 -17.87 17.89 -25.11
N TYR A 567 -17.79 16.97 -26.06
CA TYR A 567 -17.03 17.16 -27.29
C TYR A 567 -17.95 16.97 -28.48
N GLU A 568 -18.39 18.09 -29.06
CA GLU A 568 -19.38 18.14 -30.14
C GLU A 568 -18.97 19.22 -31.15
N ASN A 569 -19.19 18.97 -32.44
CA ASN A 569 -18.83 19.90 -33.52
C ASN A 569 -17.36 20.37 -33.45
N ASP A 570 -16.46 19.44 -33.08
CA ASP A 570 -15.03 19.66 -32.86
C ASP A 570 -14.72 20.68 -31.74
N MET A 571 -15.64 20.97 -30.83
CA MET A 571 -15.42 21.90 -29.72
C MET A 571 -15.48 21.18 -28.38
N LEU A 572 -14.56 21.50 -27.48
CA LEU A 572 -14.59 21.07 -26.09
C LEU A 572 -15.40 22.09 -25.29
N ARG A 573 -16.61 21.71 -24.90
CA ARG A 573 -17.54 22.57 -24.19
C ARG A 573 -17.70 22.10 -22.75
N HIS A 574 -17.48 23.02 -21.81
CA HIS A 574 -17.66 22.78 -20.39
C HIS A 574 -19.14 22.95 -19.97
N ALA A 575 -19.56 22.34 -18.86
CA ALA A 575 -20.91 22.47 -18.31
C ALA A 575 -21.35 23.91 -18.00
N SER A 576 -20.40 24.84 -17.80
CA SER A 576 -20.68 26.28 -17.68
C SER A 576 -21.16 26.95 -18.97
N GLY A 577 -21.09 26.26 -20.11
CA GLY A 577 -21.45 26.78 -21.42
C GLY A 577 -20.30 27.44 -22.19
N PHE A 578 -19.09 27.51 -21.62
CA PHE A 578 -17.89 28.02 -22.27
C PHE A 578 -17.12 26.92 -23.02
N CYS A 579 -16.33 27.32 -23.99
CA CYS A 579 -15.51 26.44 -24.83
C CYS A 579 -14.01 26.67 -24.60
N VAL A 580 -13.22 25.62 -24.80
CA VAL A 580 -11.76 25.67 -24.74
C VAL A 580 -11.23 26.37 -26.01
N GLU A 581 -10.44 27.42 -25.83
CA GLU A 581 -9.82 28.19 -26.91
C GLU A 581 -8.30 28.24 -26.78
N LEU A 582 -7.60 28.03 -27.90
CA LEU A 582 -6.16 28.29 -28.01
C LEU A 582 -5.92 29.75 -28.40
N SER A 583 -5.02 30.45 -27.70
CA SER A 583 -4.68 31.84 -28.06
C SER A 583 -4.14 31.95 -29.49
N SER A 584 -4.68 32.92 -30.23
CA SER A 584 -4.24 33.21 -31.59
C SER A 584 -2.82 33.78 -31.63
N THR A 585 -2.39 34.47 -30.56
CA THR A 585 -1.08 35.15 -30.47
C THR A 585 -0.05 34.39 -29.64
N ASN A 586 -0.47 33.48 -28.75
CA ASN A 586 0.44 32.75 -27.86
C ASN A 586 0.10 31.25 -27.81
N ASP A 587 0.89 30.43 -28.49
CA ASP A 587 0.65 28.98 -28.61
C ASP A 587 0.64 28.23 -27.28
N LYS A 588 1.16 28.84 -26.19
CA LYS A 588 1.13 28.23 -24.85
C LYS A 588 -0.15 28.49 -24.08
N GLU A 589 -0.94 29.47 -24.49
CA GLU A 589 -2.07 29.94 -23.72
C GLU A 589 -3.36 29.28 -24.18
N ILE A 590 -3.98 28.51 -23.27
CA ILE A 590 -5.31 27.92 -23.43
C ILE A 590 -6.22 28.51 -22.35
N PHE A 591 -7.44 28.86 -22.72
CA PHE A 591 -8.40 29.47 -21.83
C PHE A 591 -9.84 29.16 -22.19
N MET A 592 -10.76 29.51 -21.29
CA MET A 592 -12.20 29.38 -21.49
C MET A 592 -12.79 30.66 -22.08
N ALA A 593 -13.53 30.53 -23.19
CA ALA A 593 -14.18 31.61 -23.91
C ALA A 593 -15.65 31.27 -24.25
N PRO A 594 -16.52 32.25 -24.52
CA PRO A 594 -17.85 31.97 -25.07
C PRO A 594 -17.75 31.09 -26.33
N CYS A 595 -18.61 30.09 -26.44
CA CYS A 595 -18.57 29.16 -27.56
C CYS A 595 -18.96 29.85 -28.88
N GLU A 596 -18.05 29.86 -29.86
CA GLU A 596 -18.23 30.45 -31.18
C GLU A 596 -17.98 29.39 -32.28
N PRO A 597 -19.02 28.81 -32.91
CA PRO A 597 -18.88 27.71 -33.85
C PRO A 597 -17.98 27.98 -35.07
N THR A 598 -17.82 29.25 -35.44
CA THR A 598 -16.98 29.69 -36.56
C THR A 598 -15.52 29.92 -36.18
N ASN A 599 -15.22 30.07 -34.88
CA ASN A 599 -13.88 30.34 -34.39
C ASN A 599 -12.99 29.09 -34.49
N GLN A 600 -12.00 29.12 -35.40
CA GLN A 600 -11.09 27.99 -35.63
C GLN A 600 -10.18 27.69 -34.44
N TYR A 601 -9.95 28.65 -33.55
CA TYR A 601 -9.14 28.47 -32.34
C TYR A 601 -9.86 27.70 -31.22
N GLN A 602 -11.18 27.54 -31.33
CA GLN A 602 -12.00 26.67 -30.47
C GLN A 602 -12.20 25.26 -31.06
N LYS A 603 -11.62 24.99 -32.24
CA LYS A 603 -11.75 23.71 -32.92
C LYS A 603 -10.58 22.80 -32.58
N TRP A 604 -10.92 21.62 -32.10
CA TRP A 604 -10.00 20.57 -31.69
C TRP A 604 -10.29 19.29 -32.45
N PHE A 605 -9.25 18.57 -32.84
CA PHE A 605 -9.33 17.20 -33.32
C PHE A 605 -9.03 16.25 -32.16
N TRP A 606 -9.94 15.33 -31.89
CA TRP A 606 -9.75 14.28 -30.91
C TRP A 606 -10.33 12.96 -31.42
N LYS A 607 -9.59 11.87 -31.23
CA LYS A 607 -9.96 10.59 -31.84
C LYS A 607 -11.12 9.96 -31.09
N GLN A 608 -12.24 9.78 -31.79
CA GLN A 608 -13.39 9.05 -31.26
C GLN A 608 -13.10 7.56 -31.18
N ARG A 609 -13.51 6.92 -30.09
CA ARG A 609 -13.55 5.47 -29.99
C ARG A 609 -14.86 5.00 -30.60
N LEU A 610 -14.78 4.36 -31.77
CA LEU A 610 -15.94 3.72 -32.36
C LEU A 610 -16.37 2.58 -31.41
N SER A 611 -17.61 2.61 -30.93
CA SER A 611 -18.17 1.49 -30.19
C SER A 611 -18.23 0.29 -31.13
N ASN A 612 -17.56 -0.82 -30.79
CA ASN A 612 -17.79 -2.10 -31.46
C ASN A 612 -19.22 -2.55 -31.15
N SER A 613 -20.17 -2.05 -31.93
CA SER A 613 -21.53 -2.58 -32.04
C SER A 613 -21.52 -3.58 -33.19
N THR A 614 -20.89 -4.75 -32.98
CA THR A 614 -21.11 -6.03 -33.69
C THR A 614 -19.92 -6.94 -33.47
N GLN A 615 -20.06 -7.87 -32.52
CA GLN A 615 -19.73 -9.28 -32.71
C GLN A 615 -20.61 -10.03 -31.72
N SER A 616 -21.83 -10.31 -32.21
CA SER A 616 -22.78 -11.29 -31.69
C SER A 616 -22.23 -12.70 -31.79
#